data_AF-A0A973M4X3-F1
#
_entry.id   AF-A0A973M4X3-F1
#
_cell.length_a   1.000
_cell.length_b   1.000
_cell.length_c   1.000
_cell.angle_alpha   90.00
_cell.angle_beta   90.00
_cell.angle_gamma   90.00
#
_symmetry.space_group_name_H-M   'P 1'
#
loop_
_entity.id
_entity.type
_entity.pdbx_description
1 polymer ?
#
loop_
_entity_poly.entity_id
_entity_poly.type
_entity_poly.pdbx_seq_one_letter_code
_entity_poly.pdbx_strand_id
1 'polypeptide(L)'
;MTRTTAWRFDVKLISTEAFRSYVKHRGMTMREIAFKAGVSPQLIGHLHSGHRTSCRPENARAIEKALDAPRGSLFLDKQSIVSRDVPARRAA
;
A
#
# COMPACT_ATOMS: atom_id res chain seq x y z
N MET A 1 -10.78 -15.86 -22.62
CA MET A 1 -10.20 -14.86 -21.71
C MET A 1 -11.27 -13.82 -21.44
N THR A 2 -11.78 -13.72 -20.22
CA THR A 2 -12.86 -12.78 -19.88
C THR A 2 -12.27 -11.67 -19.02
N ARG A 3 -12.30 -10.44 -19.55
CA ARG A 3 -11.73 -9.27 -18.89
C ARG A 3 -12.75 -8.75 -17.87
N THR A 4 -12.52 -9.04 -16.59
CA THR A 4 -13.41 -8.58 -15.51
C THR A 4 -12.88 -7.26 -14.95
N THR A 5 -13.69 -6.21 -15.04
CA THR A 5 -13.38 -4.90 -14.47
C THR A 5 -14.05 -4.79 -13.11
N ALA A 6 -13.25 -4.60 -12.06
CA ALA A 6 -13.75 -4.42 -10.69
C ALA A 6 -13.26 -3.07 -10.12
N TRP A 7 -14.17 -2.37 -9.47
CA TRP A 7 -13.85 -1.16 -8.69
C TRP A 7 -13.11 -1.56 -7.42
N ARG A 8 -11.97 -0.91 -7.15
CA ARG A 8 -11.23 -1.07 -5.90
C ARG A 8 -10.92 0.28 -5.29
N PHE A 9 -11.10 0.36 -3.97
CA PHE A 9 -10.59 1.46 -3.18
C PHE A 9 -9.16 1.14 -2.82
N ASP A 10 -8.22 1.76 -3.52
CA ASP A 10 -6.83 1.81 -3.11
C ASP A 10 -6.53 3.17 -2.49
N VAL A 11 -5.39 3.27 -1.84
CA VAL A 11 -4.83 4.54 -1.44
C VAL A 11 -3.47 4.70 -2.08
N LYS A 12 -3.09 5.95 -2.36
CA LYS A 12 -1.82 6.29 -2.98
C LYS A 12 -0.96 7.07 -2.00
N LEU A 13 0.30 6.68 -1.90
CA LEU A 13 1.31 7.43 -1.17
C LEU A 13 1.45 8.82 -1.79
N ILE A 14 1.40 9.86 -0.95
CA ILE A 14 1.52 11.27 -1.38
C ILE A 14 2.88 11.51 -2.02
N SER A 15 3.94 11.14 -1.29
CA SER A 15 5.31 11.22 -1.77
C SER A 15 6.17 10.13 -1.12
N THR A 16 7.00 9.50 -1.93
CA THR A 16 8.04 8.57 -1.46
C THR A 16 9.02 9.26 -0.52
N GLU A 17 9.31 10.53 -0.75
CA GLU A 17 10.21 11.32 0.10
C GLU A 17 9.59 11.60 1.46
N ALA A 18 8.30 11.93 1.50
CA ALA A 18 7.58 12.10 2.77
C ALA A 18 7.66 10.82 3.59
N PHE A 19 7.40 9.66 2.98
CA PHE A 19 7.54 8.37 3.65
C PHE A 19 8.94 8.14 4.21
N ARG A 20 9.99 8.40 3.40
CA ARG A 20 11.39 8.29 3.84
C ARG A 20 11.71 9.20 5.01
N SER A 21 11.20 10.42 5.00
CA SER A 21 11.38 11.38 6.10
C SER A 21 10.74 10.89 7.39
N TYR A 22 9.52 10.34 7.34
CA TYR A 22 8.87 9.74 8.51
C TYR A 22 9.65 8.55 9.06
N VAL A 23 10.10 7.66 8.17
CA VAL A 23 10.90 6.49 8.55
C VAL A 23 12.21 6.91 9.22
N LYS A 24 12.91 7.90 8.63
CA LYS A 24 14.16 8.45 9.19
C LYS A 24 13.91 9.15 10.53
N HIS A 25 12.84 9.93 10.65
CA HIS A 25 12.48 10.64 11.88
C HIS A 25 12.16 9.67 13.03
N ARG A 26 11.52 8.55 12.74
CA ARG A 26 11.22 7.50 13.73
C ARG A 26 12.39 6.54 13.99
N GLY A 27 13.46 6.59 13.18
CA GLY A 27 14.63 5.74 13.35
C GLY A 27 14.36 4.24 13.19
N MET A 28 13.27 3.85 12.52
CA MET A 28 12.85 2.46 12.38
C MET A 28 13.35 1.85 11.06
N THR A 29 13.68 0.57 11.09
CA THR A 29 13.97 -0.22 9.89
C THR A 29 12.68 -0.64 9.17
N MET A 30 12.78 -0.94 7.87
CA MET A 30 11.61 -1.39 7.09
C MET A 30 10.99 -2.67 7.66
N ARG A 31 11.83 -3.53 8.26
CA ARG A 31 11.42 -4.81 8.84
C ARG A 31 10.61 -4.60 10.11
N GLU A 32 11.03 -3.66 10.96
CA GLU A 32 10.31 -3.28 12.18
C GLU A 32 8.97 -2.62 11.86
N ILE A 33 8.94 -1.72 10.88
CA ILE A 33 7.69 -1.08 10.43
C ILE A 33 6.73 -2.14 9.90
N ALA A 34 7.22 -3.07 9.07
CA ALA A 34 6.42 -4.15 8.53
C ALA A 34 5.85 -5.05 9.63
N PHE A 35 6.66 -5.41 10.61
CA PHE A 35 6.24 -6.19 11.77
C PHE A 35 5.17 -5.45 12.59
N LYS A 36 5.40 -4.17 12.91
CA LYS A 36 4.49 -3.33 13.70
C LYS A 36 3.17 -3.06 12.97
N ALA A 37 3.20 -2.92 11.64
CA ALA A 37 2.02 -2.73 10.81
C ALA A 37 1.35 -4.05 10.40
N GLY A 38 1.94 -5.22 10.70
CA GLY A 38 1.39 -6.52 10.28
C GLY A 38 1.33 -6.71 8.77
N VAL A 39 2.26 -6.10 8.02
CA VAL A 39 2.32 -6.18 6.55
C VAL A 39 3.60 -6.86 6.08
N SER A 40 3.63 -7.32 4.82
CA SER A 40 4.86 -7.90 4.24
C SER A 40 5.98 -6.85 4.17
N PRO A 41 7.23 -7.19 4.56
CA PRO A 41 8.39 -6.33 4.38
C PRO A 41 8.60 -5.88 2.92
N GLN A 42 8.22 -6.72 1.95
CA GLN A 42 8.31 -6.37 0.53
C GLN A 42 7.38 -5.22 0.17
N LEU A 43 6.20 -5.13 0.78
CA LEU A 43 5.28 -4.02 0.56
C LEU A 43 5.91 -2.70 1.02
N ILE A 44 6.50 -2.68 2.21
CA ILE A 44 7.22 -1.50 2.73
C ILE A 44 8.41 -1.16 1.83
N GLY A 45 9.17 -2.15 1.39
CA GLY A 45 10.29 -1.97 0.46
C GLY A 45 9.85 -1.32 -0.86
N HIS A 46 8.74 -1.77 -1.45
CA HIS A 46 8.21 -1.18 -2.68
C HIS A 46 7.70 0.26 -2.49
N LEU A 47 7.10 0.56 -1.34
CA LEU A 47 6.67 1.92 -0.98
C LEU A 47 7.88 2.84 -0.78
N HIS A 48 8.93 2.33 -0.11
CA HIS A 48 10.15 3.08 0.16
C HIS A 48 11.00 3.34 -1.10
N SER A 49 11.09 2.36 -2.01
CA SER A 49 11.81 2.52 -3.29
C SER A 49 11.01 3.37 -4.29
N GLY A 50 9.70 3.51 -4.10
CA GLY A 50 8.80 4.16 -5.05
C GLY A 50 8.39 3.24 -6.21
N HIS A 51 8.83 1.97 -6.22
CA HIS A 51 8.42 0.99 -7.22
C HIS A 51 6.90 0.77 -7.21
N ARG A 52 6.29 0.87 -6.01
CA ARG A 52 4.84 0.88 -5.84
C ARG A 52 4.43 2.07 -5.01
N THR A 53 3.44 2.83 -5.47
CA THR A 53 2.88 3.97 -4.73
C THR A 53 1.46 3.74 -4.27
N SER A 54 0.87 2.56 -4.49
CA SER A 54 -0.49 2.23 -4.06
C SER A 54 -0.55 0.99 -3.18
N CYS A 55 -1.45 1.00 -2.20
CA CYS A 55 -1.76 -0.15 -1.37
C CYS A 55 -3.23 -0.12 -0.91
N ARG A 56 -3.67 -1.20 -0.27
CA ARG A 56 -5.02 -1.27 0.29
C ARG A 56 -5.15 -0.29 1.46
N PRO A 57 -6.34 0.31 1.67
CA PRO A 57 -6.58 1.26 2.77
C PRO A 57 -6.35 0.65 4.16
N GLU A 58 -6.58 -0.66 4.31
CA GLU A 58 -6.25 -1.41 5.53
C GLU A 58 -4.75 -1.35 5.87
N ASN A 59 -3.91 -1.62 4.88
CA ASN A 59 -2.45 -1.61 5.04
C ASN A 59 -1.93 -0.20 5.29
N ALA A 60 -2.45 0.80 4.58
CA ALA A 60 -2.05 2.18 4.79
C ALA A 60 -2.35 2.65 6.22
N ARG A 61 -3.55 2.35 6.74
CA ARG A 61 -3.90 2.66 8.13
C ARG A 61 -2.97 2.00 9.14
N ALA A 62 -2.57 0.75 8.89
CA ALA A 62 -1.63 0.04 9.75
C ALA A 62 -0.23 0.65 9.70
N ILE A 63 0.22 1.07 8.52
CA ILE A 63 1.53 1.73 8.32
C ILE A 63 1.55 3.11 8.98
N GLU A 64 0.50 3.93 8.81
CA GLU A 64 0.36 5.23 9.47
C GLU A 64 0.38 5.07 11.00
N LYS A 65 -0.34 4.07 11.53
CA LYS A 65 -0.30 3.74 12.95
C LYS A 65 1.09 3.29 13.42
N ALA A 66 1.80 2.49 12.61
CA ALA A 66 3.14 2.01 12.96
C ALA A 66 4.17 3.16 13.02
N LEU A 67 4.08 4.09 12.07
CA LEU A 67 4.89 5.30 12.00
C LEU A 67 4.43 6.42 12.93
N ASP A 68 3.32 6.21 13.65
CA ASP A 68 2.70 7.20 14.53
C ASP A 68 2.46 8.53 13.77
N ALA A 69 1.93 8.40 12.55
CA ALA A 69 1.53 9.49 11.69
C ALA A 69 0.00 9.67 11.76
N PRO A 70 -0.52 10.91 11.64
CA PRO A 70 -1.95 11.14 11.53
C PRO A 70 -2.55 10.40 10.33
N ARG A 71 -3.77 9.89 10.49
CA ARG A 71 -4.48 9.20 9.41
C ARG A 71 -4.66 10.11 8.20
N GLY A 72 -4.34 9.62 7.01
CA GLY A 72 -4.43 10.38 5.77
C GLY A 72 -3.30 11.39 5.55
N SER A 73 -2.30 11.44 6.45
CA SER A 73 -1.15 12.33 6.28
C SER A 73 -0.10 11.77 5.32
N LEU A 74 -0.06 10.44 5.10
CA LEU A 74 0.90 9.78 4.22
C LEU A 74 0.26 9.20 2.96
N PHE A 75 -1.00 8.78 3.07
CA PHE A 75 -1.75 8.17 1.98
C PHE A 75 -3.01 8.98 1.67
N LEU A 76 -3.26 9.21 0.38
CA LEU A 76 -4.48 9.80 -0.14
C LEU A 76 -5.39 8.73 -0.73
N ASP A 77 -6.69 8.87 -0.52
CA ASP A 77 -7.68 7.99 -1.12
C ASP A 77 -7.65 8.11 -2.64
N LYS A 78 -7.53 6.97 -3.33
CA LYS A 78 -7.55 6.91 -4.79
C LYS A 78 -8.41 5.75 -5.27
N GLN A 79 -9.55 6.05 -5.86
CA GLN A 79 -10.33 5.03 -6.57
C GLN A 79 -9.52 4.51 -7.77
N SER A 80 -9.36 3.19 -7.84
CA SER A 80 -8.65 2.50 -8.91
C SER A 80 -9.59 1.48 -9.57
N ILE A 81 -9.65 1.53 -10.90
CA ILE A 81 -10.36 0.54 -11.70
C ILE A 81 -9.37 -0.57 -12.04
N VAL A 82 -9.62 -1.79 -11.57
CA VAL A 82 -8.72 -2.92 -11.80
C VAL A 82 -9.36 -3.86 -12.82
N SER A 83 -8.71 -3.99 -13.97
CA SER A 83 -9.04 -4.99 -14.99
C SER A 83 -8.21 -6.24 -14.75
N ARG A 84 -8.85 -7.40 -14.59
CA ARG A 84 -8.16 -8.69 -14.48
C ARG A 84 -8.56 -9.59 -15.63
N ASP A 85 -7.56 -10.25 -16.18
CA ASP A 85 -7.81 -11.40 -17.06
C ASP A 85 -8.09 -12.61 -16.17
N VAL A 86 -9.31 -13.10 -16.24
CA VAL A 86 -9.74 -14.30 -15.49
C VAL A 86 -9.85 -15.44 -16.51
N PRO A 87 -9.23 -16.61 -16.25
CA PRO A 87 -9.41 -17.77 -17.12
C PRO A 87 -10.90 -18.11 -17.19
N ALA A 88 -11.39 -18.46 -18.38
CA ALA A 88 -12.78 -18.83 -18.59
C ALA A 88 -13.11 -19.98 -17.62
N ARG A 89 -14.12 -19.77 -16.77
CA ARG A 89 -14.56 -20.74 -15.76
C ARG A 89 -14.86 -22.04 -16.49
N ARG A 90 -14.12 -23.13 -16.21
CA ARG A 90 -14.42 -24.45 -16.77
C ARG A 90 -15.82 -24.85 -16.24
N ALA A 91 -16.77 -25.02 -17.17
CA ALA A 91 -18.02 -25.71 -16.86
C ALA A 91 -17.67 -27.16 -16.53
N ALA A 92 -18.14 -27.62 -15.37
CA ALA A 92 -18.06 -29.03 -14.96
C ALA A 92 -19.13 -29.84 -15.70
#